data_AF-A0A1Y4JYJ9-F1
#
_entry.id   AF-A0A1Y4JYJ9-F1
#
_cell.length_a   1.000
_cell.length_b   1.000
_cell.length_c   1.000
_cell.angle_alpha   90.00
_cell.angle_beta   90.00
_cell.angle_gamma   90.00
#
_symmetry.space_group_name_H-M   'P 1'
#
loop_
_entity.id
_entity.type
_entity.pdbx_description
1 polymer ?
#
loop_
_entity_poly.entity_id
_entity_poly.type
_entity_poly.pdbx_seq_one_letter_code
_entity_poly.pdbx_strand_id
1 'polypeptide(L)'
;MNREVDYTAKCFSAALIVLVVANHFAGFKGLLGLFPPYSFHVAGFAFVSGYLYQSKSDTSPAEFLLGRVRRLLLPGLVIYGLYGTLQTFLVRAFGFGGIQINLENWLFGFFTYGHSFALSDPMWFIGPFCLAQVAHNLLRAAIVWMGASPRLTDVISVAVCCVGGVWAVAQGG
;
A
#
# COMPACT_ATOMS: atom_id res chain seq x y z
N MET A 1 18.03 8.18 23.11
CA MET A 1 17.14 9.16 22.44
C MET A 1 15.71 8.69 22.68
N ASN A 2 15.00 9.31 23.63
CA ASN A 2 13.64 8.92 23.97
C ASN A 2 12.73 9.37 22.81
N ARG A 3 12.12 8.44 22.07
CA ARG A 3 11.10 8.80 21.08
C ARG A 3 9.83 9.11 21.85
N GLU A 4 9.43 10.38 21.90
CA GLU A 4 8.08 10.72 22.37
C GLU A 4 7.06 9.98 21.51
N VAL A 5 6.14 9.32 22.20
CA VAL A 5 5.06 8.56 21.57
C VAL A 5 3.94 9.53 21.27
N ASP A 6 3.63 9.71 19.98
CA ASP A 6 2.42 10.41 19.57
C ASP A 6 1.21 9.48 19.75
N TYR A 7 0.47 9.69 20.83
CA TYR A 7 -0.75 8.95 21.13
C TYR A 7 -1.88 9.25 20.14
N THR A 8 -1.91 10.44 19.54
CA THR A 8 -2.90 10.83 18.54
C THR A 8 -2.75 9.95 17.29
N ALA A 9 -1.52 9.81 16.80
CA ALA A 9 -1.21 8.93 15.66
C ALA A 9 -1.54 7.45 15.96
N LYS A 10 -1.29 7.00 17.20
CA LYS A 10 -1.65 5.63 17.63
C LYS A 10 -3.14 5.40 17.69
N CYS A 11 -3.91 6.33 18.27
CA CYS A 11 -5.36 6.27 18.30
C CYS A 11 -5.95 6.29 16.88
N PHE A 12 -5.40 7.12 16.00
CA PHE A 12 -5.80 7.14 14.59
C PHE A 12 -5.51 5.80 13.91
N SER A 13 -4.31 5.22 14.11
CA SER A 13 -3.99 3.88 13.60
C SER A 13 -4.96 2.80 14.07
N ALA A 14 -5.34 2.84 15.35
CA ALA A 14 -6.28 1.88 15.93
C ALA A 14 -7.67 2.03 15.29
N ALA A 15 -8.14 3.27 15.07
CA ALA A 15 -9.38 3.54 14.37
C ALA A 15 -9.37 3.00 12.93
N LEU A 16 -8.25 3.14 12.21
CA LEU A 16 -8.10 2.58 10.86
C LEU A 16 -8.19 1.06 10.84
N ILE A 17 -7.56 0.37 11.81
CA ILE A 17 -7.67 -1.10 11.95
C ILE A 17 -9.13 -1.51 12.19
N VAL A 18 -9.82 -0.82 13.10
CA VAL A 18 -11.24 -1.09 13.38
C VAL A 18 -12.10 -0.89 12.13
N LEU A 19 -11.84 0.16 11.34
CA LEU A 19 -12.56 0.42 10.08
C LEU A 19 -12.32 -0.67 9.03
N VAL A 20 -11.11 -1.24 8.94
CA VAL A 20 -10.84 -2.40 8.06
C VAL A 20 -11.66 -3.61 8.49
N VAL A 21 -11.66 -3.94 9.78
CA VAL A 21 -12.40 -5.08 10.33
C VAL A 21 -13.92 -4.89 10.16
N ALA A 22 -14.43 -3.70 10.46
CA ALA A 22 -15.85 -3.37 10.32
C ALA A 22 -16.32 -3.47 8.87
N ASN A 23 -15.49 -3.05 7.91
CA ASN A 23 -15.78 -3.17 6.48
C ASN A 23 -15.91 -4.63 6.04
N HIS A 24 -14.94 -5.48 6.39
CA HIS A 24 -14.93 -6.89 5.96
C HIS A 24 -15.97 -7.75 6.67
N PHE A 25 -16.32 -7.43 7.92
CA PHE A 25 -17.28 -8.22 8.69
C PHE A 25 -18.74 -7.79 8.45
N ALA A 26 -19.01 -6.48 8.41
CA ALA A 26 -20.38 -5.95 8.38
C ALA A 26 -20.79 -5.36 7.02
N GLY A 27 -19.91 -5.38 6.01
CA GLY A 27 -20.16 -4.71 4.73
C GLY A 27 -20.40 -3.20 4.91
N PHE A 28 -19.80 -2.60 5.94
CA PHE A 28 -20.04 -1.21 6.32
C PHE A 28 -19.61 -0.27 5.19
N LYS A 29 -20.57 0.34 4.48
CA LYS A 29 -20.32 1.25 3.34
C LYS A 29 -20.02 2.69 3.74
N GLY A 30 -19.77 2.95 5.02
CA GLY A 30 -19.60 4.29 5.57
C GLY A 30 -20.93 5.01 5.84
N LEU A 31 -20.83 6.25 6.33
CA LEU A 31 -21.99 7.12 6.54
C LEU A 31 -22.60 7.46 5.17
N LEU A 32 -23.87 7.06 4.95
CA LEU A 32 -24.63 7.30 3.71
C LEU A 32 -24.08 6.63 2.43
N GLY A 33 -23.17 5.67 2.53
CA GLY A 33 -22.59 5.02 1.34
C GLY A 33 -21.62 5.90 0.53
N LEU A 34 -21.35 7.12 1.01
CA LEU A 34 -20.47 8.10 0.34
C LEU A 34 -18.99 7.86 0.62
N PHE A 35 -18.67 7.11 1.68
CA PHE A 35 -17.30 6.89 2.13
C PHE A 35 -17.06 5.43 2.49
N PRO A 36 -16.93 4.54 1.48
CA PRO A 36 -16.49 3.17 1.73
C PRO A 36 -15.18 3.21 2.55
N PRO A 37 -15.06 2.40 3.61
CA PRO A 37 -13.85 2.35 4.43
C PRO A 37 -12.58 2.12 3.60
N TYR A 38 -12.72 1.37 2.49
CA TYR A 38 -11.66 1.13 1.49
C TYR A 38 -10.99 2.39 0.96
N SER A 39 -11.76 3.47 0.83
CA SER A 39 -11.30 4.74 0.26
C SER A 39 -10.29 5.46 1.16
N PHE A 40 -10.28 5.19 2.48
CA PHE A 40 -9.49 5.97 3.43
C PHE A 40 -8.53 5.15 4.26
N HIS A 41 -8.79 3.86 4.51
CA HIS A 41 -7.91 3.12 5.41
C HIS A 41 -6.50 2.89 4.85
N VAL A 42 -6.35 2.68 3.54
CA VAL A 42 -5.03 2.49 2.91
C VAL A 42 -4.23 3.80 2.95
N ALA A 43 -4.88 4.92 2.59
CA ALA A 43 -4.28 6.26 2.69
C ALA A 43 -3.94 6.63 4.14
N GLY A 44 -4.79 6.24 5.09
CA GLY A 44 -4.57 6.41 6.52
C GLY A 44 -3.36 5.61 7.03
N PHE A 45 -3.20 4.35 6.62
CA PHE A 45 -2.01 3.56 6.98
C PHE A 45 -0.74 4.14 6.36
N ALA A 46 -0.81 4.62 5.12
CA ALA A 46 0.32 5.34 4.49
C ALA A 46 0.69 6.62 5.24
N PHE A 47 -0.30 7.34 5.78
CA PHE A 47 -0.10 8.54 6.58
C PHE A 47 0.52 8.23 7.96
N VAL A 48 -0.07 7.31 8.73
CA VAL A 48 0.42 6.96 10.08
C VAL A 48 1.79 6.29 10.05
N SER A 49 2.08 5.51 9.01
CA SER A 49 3.39 4.87 8.86
C SER A 49 4.52 5.86 8.56
N GLY A 50 4.22 7.15 8.34
CA GLY A 50 5.21 8.19 8.03
C GLY A 50 5.94 7.91 6.71
N TYR A 51 5.31 7.17 5.79
CA TYR A 51 5.93 6.78 4.53
C TYR A 51 6.03 7.94 3.53
N LEU A 52 5.02 8.82 3.50
CA LEU A 52 4.92 9.89 2.50
C LEU A 52 5.68 11.18 2.87
N TYR A 53 6.03 11.40 4.14
CA TYR A 53 6.71 12.63 4.57
C TYR A 53 7.93 12.31 5.45
N GLN A 54 9.11 12.29 4.83
CA GLN A 54 10.37 12.43 5.56
C GLN A 54 11.14 13.58 4.91
N SER A 55 11.53 14.59 5.70
CA SER A 55 12.25 15.79 5.24
C SER A 55 13.67 15.50 4.72
N LYS A 56 14.03 14.23 4.51
CA LYS A 56 15.27 13.81 3.85
C LYS A 56 15.08 13.83 2.34
N SER A 57 14.70 14.98 1.82
CA SER A 57 14.52 15.26 0.39
C SER A 57 15.83 15.30 -0.40
N ASP A 58 16.99 15.14 0.26
CA ASP A 58 18.32 15.24 -0.35
C ASP A 58 18.99 13.88 -0.61
N THR A 59 18.24 12.78 -0.47
CA THR A 59 18.77 11.45 -0.83
C THR A 59 18.51 11.20 -2.31
N SER A 60 19.49 10.65 -3.05
CA SER A 60 19.34 10.35 -4.47
C SER A 60 18.04 9.54 -4.73
N PRO A 61 17.30 9.79 -5.84
CA PRO A 61 16.04 9.09 -6.13
C PRO A 61 16.17 7.56 -6.08
N ALA A 62 17.36 7.04 -6.44
CA ALA A 62 17.68 5.63 -6.40
C ALA A 62 17.85 5.09 -4.97
N GLU A 63 18.50 5.82 -4.07
CA GLU A 63 18.64 5.41 -2.66
C GLU A 63 17.31 5.44 -1.93
N PHE A 64 16.45 6.41 -2.24
CA PHE A 64 15.08 6.45 -1.71
C PHE A 64 14.30 5.20 -2.11
N LEU A 65 14.31 4.84 -3.40
CA LEU A 65 13.63 3.64 -3.90
C LEU A 65 14.21 2.36 -3.29
N LEU A 66 15.54 2.23 -3.27
CA LEU A 66 16.21 1.05 -2.73
C LEU A 66 15.91 0.85 -1.23
N GLY A 67 15.84 1.94 -0.47
CA GLY A 67 15.44 1.92 0.94
C GLY A 67 14.00 1.42 1.14
N ARG A 68 13.09 1.79 0.24
CA ARG A 68 11.68 1.36 0.29
C ARG A 68 11.51 -0.09 -0.15
N VAL A 69 12.17 -0.51 -1.23
CA VAL A 69 12.18 -1.91 -1.67
C VAL A 69 12.69 -2.83 -0.54
N ARG A 70 13.78 -2.44 0.14
CA ARG A 70 14.36 -3.24 1.23
C ARG A 70 13.51 -3.27 2.51
N ARG A 71 12.81 -2.18 2.84
CA ARG A 71 12.03 -2.09 4.09
C ARG A 71 10.59 -2.54 3.95
N LEU A 72 10.03 -2.50 2.74
CA LEU A 72 8.61 -2.78 2.52
C LEU A 72 8.41 -3.98 1.60
N LEU A 73 9.00 -3.97 0.41
CA LEU A 73 8.75 -5.00 -0.60
C LEU A 73 9.43 -6.33 -0.23
N LEU A 74 10.69 -6.31 0.20
CA LEU A 74 11.41 -7.53 0.57
C LEU A 74 10.75 -8.24 1.78
N PRO A 75 10.46 -7.55 2.90
CA PRO A 75 9.79 -8.18 4.03
C PRO A 75 8.36 -8.62 3.68
N GLY A 76 7.65 -7.82 2.88
CA GLY A 76 6.31 -8.16 2.39
C GLY A 76 6.31 -9.43 1.56
N LEU A 77 7.24 -9.58 0.61
CA LEU A 77 7.35 -10.75 -0.27
C LEU A 77 7.72 -12.01 0.53
N VAL A 78 8.60 -11.88 1.52
CA VAL A 78 8.98 -12.99 2.42
C VAL A 78 7.78 -13.46 3.23
N ILE A 79 7.07 -12.54 3.90
CA ILE A 79 5.90 -12.87 4.71
C ILE A 79 4.77 -13.45 3.83
N TYR A 80 4.55 -12.88 2.64
CA TYR A 80 3.59 -13.39 1.67
C TYR A 80 3.92 -14.83 1.23
N GLY A 81 5.21 -15.11 1.00
CA GLY A 81 5.70 -16.46 0.73
C GLY A 81 5.48 -17.43 1.90
N LEU A 82 5.76 -16.99 3.13
CA LEU A 82 5.49 -17.79 4.33
C LEU A 82 4.00 -18.15 4.44
N TYR A 83 3.10 -17.19 4.22
CA TYR A 83 1.66 -17.47 4.20
C TYR A 83 1.26 -18.43 3.08
N GLY A 84 1.81 -18.28 1.88
CA GLY A 84 1.57 -19.22 0.78
C GLY A 84 2.07 -20.64 1.09
N THR A 85 3.23 -20.78 1.74
CA THR A 85 3.75 -22.09 2.18
C THR A 85 2.88 -22.72 3.26
N LEU A 86 2.43 -21.93 4.24
CA LEU A 86 1.52 -22.39 5.29
C LEU A 86 0.18 -22.83 4.70
N GLN A 87 -0.39 -22.05 3.79
CA GLN A 87 -1.63 -22.42 3.09
C GLN A 87 -1.44 -23.72 2.29
N THR A 88 -0.33 -23.86 1.58
CA THR A 88 -0.02 -25.09 0.82
C THR A 88 0.09 -26.31 1.74
N PHE A 89 0.71 -26.14 2.91
CA PHE A 89 0.77 -27.18 3.92
C PHE A 89 -0.63 -27.55 4.43
N LEU A 90 -1.46 -26.57 4.74
CA LEU A 90 -2.84 -26.80 5.21
C LEU A 90 -3.72 -27.50 4.15
N VAL A 91 -3.59 -27.10 2.88
CA VAL A 91 -4.28 -27.74 1.75
C VAL A 91 -3.86 -29.21 1.64
N ARG A 92 -2.55 -29.51 1.70
CA ARG A 92 -2.03 -30.87 1.52
C ARG A 92 -2.23 -31.78 2.73
N ALA A 93 -2.13 -31.25 3.95
CA ALA A 93 -2.20 -32.04 5.17
C ALA A 93 -3.64 -32.21 5.69
N PHE A 94 -4.51 -31.21 5.50
CA PHE A 94 -5.85 -31.16 6.11
C PHE A 94 -6.98 -30.98 5.09
N GLY A 95 -6.67 -30.93 3.78
CA GLY A 95 -7.68 -30.72 2.73
C GLY A 95 -8.30 -29.32 2.78
N PHE A 96 -7.59 -28.33 3.32
CA PHE A 96 -8.09 -26.96 3.40
C PHE A 96 -8.32 -26.38 1.99
N GLY A 97 -9.36 -25.55 1.83
CA GLY A 97 -9.63 -24.87 0.56
C GLY A 97 -8.62 -23.75 0.29
N GLY A 98 -8.13 -23.65 -0.95
CA GLY A 98 -7.23 -22.56 -1.35
C GLY A 98 -6.25 -22.94 -2.46
N ILE A 99 -5.50 -21.95 -2.92
CA ILE A 99 -4.50 -22.10 -3.99
C ILE A 99 -3.15 -22.47 -3.36
N GLN A 100 -2.40 -23.38 -4.01
CA GLN A 100 -1.04 -23.74 -3.62
C GLN A 100 -0.04 -22.69 -4.09
N ILE A 101 1.06 -22.53 -3.36
CA ILE A 101 2.13 -21.60 -3.73
C ILE A 101 2.84 -22.08 -5.01
N ASN A 102 2.91 -21.19 -5.98
CA ASN A 102 3.72 -21.31 -7.18
C ASN A 102 4.41 -19.97 -7.44
N LEU A 103 5.35 -19.92 -8.40
CA LEU A 103 6.09 -18.69 -8.70
C LEU A 103 5.16 -17.55 -9.17
N GLU A 104 4.11 -17.91 -9.90
CA GLU A 104 3.12 -16.96 -10.42
C GLU A 104 2.35 -16.25 -9.29
N ASN A 105 1.70 -17.02 -8.43
CA ASN A 105 0.86 -16.55 -7.33
C ASN A 105 1.69 -15.89 -6.23
N TRP A 106 2.94 -16.32 -6.04
CA TRP A 106 3.84 -15.73 -5.05
C TRP A 106 4.41 -14.39 -5.51
N LEU A 107 4.95 -14.31 -6.73
CA LEU A 107 5.63 -13.10 -7.19
C LEU A 107 4.66 -12.14 -7.90
N PHE A 108 3.94 -12.61 -8.92
CA PHE A 108 3.01 -11.76 -9.67
C PHE A 108 1.73 -11.50 -8.86
N GLY A 109 1.22 -12.53 -8.18
CA GLY A 109 0.03 -12.40 -7.35
C GLY A 109 0.17 -11.38 -6.22
N PHE A 110 1.39 -11.15 -5.72
CA PHE A 110 1.69 -10.10 -4.75
C PHE A 110 1.44 -8.68 -5.28
N PHE A 111 1.61 -8.45 -6.59
CA PHE A 111 1.40 -7.14 -7.21
C PHE A 111 0.01 -6.97 -7.83
N THR A 112 -0.56 -8.04 -8.40
CA THR A 112 -1.79 -7.95 -9.19
C THR A 112 -3.05 -8.27 -8.40
N TYR A 113 -3.02 -9.33 -7.59
CA TYR A 113 -4.23 -9.86 -6.96
C TYR A 113 -4.30 -9.52 -5.48
N GLY A 114 -3.17 -9.54 -4.77
CA GLY A 114 -3.08 -9.25 -3.34
C GLY A 114 -3.79 -10.26 -2.40
N HIS A 115 -4.71 -11.04 -2.95
CA HIS A 115 -5.62 -11.97 -2.27
C HIS A 115 -5.40 -13.44 -2.73
N SER A 116 -4.28 -13.77 -3.38
CA SER A 116 -4.08 -15.14 -3.90
C SER A 116 -4.02 -16.21 -2.81
N PHE A 117 -3.65 -15.83 -1.58
CA PHE A 117 -3.74 -16.69 -0.40
C PHE A 117 -4.71 -16.06 0.62
N ALA A 118 -5.65 -16.85 1.11
CA ALA A 118 -6.66 -16.39 2.07
C ALA A 118 -6.04 -15.90 3.39
N LEU A 119 -4.87 -16.44 3.75
CA LEU A 119 -4.12 -16.02 4.94
C LEU A 119 -3.35 -14.70 4.74
N SER A 120 -3.08 -14.31 3.50
CA SER A 120 -2.36 -13.08 3.17
C SER A 120 -3.27 -11.93 2.75
N ASP A 121 -4.59 -12.12 2.83
CA ASP A 121 -5.61 -11.13 2.49
C ASP A 121 -5.30 -9.70 2.98
N PRO A 122 -4.89 -9.46 4.26
CA PRO A 122 -4.61 -8.10 4.72
C PRO A 122 -3.36 -7.45 4.09
N MET A 123 -2.55 -8.19 3.33
CA MET A 123 -1.34 -7.69 2.67
C MET A 123 -1.60 -7.16 1.25
N TRP A 124 -2.84 -7.25 0.75
CA TRP A 124 -3.20 -6.98 -0.64
C TRP A 124 -2.72 -5.62 -1.16
N PHE A 125 -2.67 -4.60 -0.30
CA PHE A 125 -2.31 -3.24 -0.67
C PHE A 125 -0.79 -2.98 -0.71
N ILE A 126 0.06 -3.87 -0.18
CA ILE A 126 1.50 -3.61 -0.03
C ILE A 126 2.20 -3.54 -1.40
N GLY A 127 1.89 -4.47 -2.30
CA GLY A 127 2.42 -4.48 -3.67
C GLY A 127 2.03 -3.24 -4.47
N PRO A 128 0.72 -2.93 -4.62
CA PRO A 128 0.25 -1.71 -5.27
C PRO A 128 0.81 -0.43 -4.64
N PHE A 129 0.94 -0.38 -3.32
CA PHE A 129 1.50 0.78 -2.62
C PHE A 129 2.99 1.00 -2.94
N CYS A 130 3.77 -0.06 -3.12
CA CYS A 130 5.15 0.05 -3.58
C CYS A 130 5.22 0.59 -5.02
N LEU A 131 4.36 0.08 -5.91
CA LEU A 131 4.30 0.55 -7.30
C LEU A 131 3.88 2.03 -7.38
N ALA A 132 2.90 2.45 -6.59
CA ALA A 132 2.47 3.84 -6.51
C ALA A 132 3.61 4.78 -6.08
N GLN A 133 4.43 4.38 -5.11
CA GLN A 133 5.61 5.14 -4.69
C GLN A 133 6.66 5.25 -5.78
N VAL A 134 6.92 4.15 -6.50
CA VAL A 134 7.85 4.14 -7.65
C VAL A 134 7.35 5.08 -8.74
N ALA A 135 6.07 4.96 -9.11
CA ALA A 135 5.44 5.81 -10.12
C ALA A 135 5.49 7.30 -9.73
N HIS A 136 5.18 7.63 -8.47
CA HIS A 136 5.26 9.00 -7.97
C HIS A 136 6.69 9.56 -8.03
N ASN A 137 7.69 8.77 -7.66
CA ASN A 137 9.09 9.21 -7.73
C ASN A 137 9.57 9.40 -9.17
N LEU A 138 9.16 8.53 -10.10
CA LEU A 138 9.45 8.67 -11.53
C LEU A 138 8.79 9.91 -12.12
N LEU A 139 7.52 10.16 -11.78
CA LEU A 139 6.80 11.37 -12.18
C LEU A 139 7.53 12.63 -11.67
N ARG A 140 7.94 12.62 -10.40
CA ARG A 140 8.68 13.73 -9.80
C ARG A 140 10.02 13.96 -10.51
N ALA A 141 10.77 12.89 -10.77
CA ALA A 141 12.04 12.96 -11.49
C ALA A 141 11.88 13.52 -12.90
N ALA A 142 10.83 13.12 -13.63
CA ALA A 142 10.51 13.64 -14.95
C ALA A 142 10.20 15.15 -14.91
N ILE A 143 9.43 15.61 -13.92
CA ILE A 143 9.08 17.04 -13.78
C ILE A 143 10.30 17.89 -13.41
N VAL A 144 11.16 17.40 -12.52
CA VAL A 144 12.41 18.09 -12.17
C VAL A 144 13.36 18.13 -13.37
N TRP A 145 13.43 17.05 -14.16
CA TRP A 145 14.22 17.02 -15.39
C TRP A 145 13.77 18.06 -16.42
N MET A 146 12.47 18.41 -16.43
CA MET A 146 11.92 19.51 -17.24
C MET A 146 12.26 20.92 -16.69
N GLY A 147 13.06 21.04 -15.63
CA GLY A 147 13.53 22.31 -15.08
C GLY A 147 12.54 23.01 -14.13
N ALA A 148 11.51 22.30 -13.66
CA ALA A 148 10.55 22.87 -12.71
C ALA A 148 11.16 23.10 -11.33
N SER A 149 10.73 24.16 -10.65
CA SER A 149 11.12 24.41 -9.26
C SER A 149 10.50 23.38 -8.31
N PRO A 150 11.12 23.06 -7.15
CA PRO A 150 10.64 22.01 -6.25
C PRO A 150 9.17 22.17 -5.81
N ARG A 151 8.73 23.41 -5.55
CA ARG A 151 7.34 23.69 -5.19
C ARG A 151 6.38 23.44 -6.36
N LEU A 152 6.79 23.81 -7.57
CA LEU A 152 5.99 23.60 -8.77
C LEU A 152 5.90 22.11 -9.12
N THR A 153 6.99 21.36 -8.94
CA THR A 153 7.02 19.91 -9.08
C THR A 153 5.99 19.23 -8.17
N ASP A 154 5.96 19.62 -6.89
CA ASP A 154 5.04 19.01 -5.93
C ASP A 154 3.59 19.32 -6.31
N VAL A 155 3.27 20.58 -6.69
CA VAL A 155 1.93 20.98 -7.15
C VAL A 155 1.50 20.23 -8.41
N ILE A 156 2.37 20.13 -9.42
CA ILE A 156 2.09 19.40 -10.66
C ILE A 156 1.87 17.91 -10.36
N SER A 157 2.72 17.31 -9.51
CA SER A 157 2.59 15.89 -9.17
C SER A 157 1.25 15.57 -8.49
N VAL A 158 0.80 16.44 -7.57
CA VAL A 158 -0.50 16.29 -6.90
C VAL A 158 -1.64 16.47 -7.90
N ALA A 159 -1.58 17.49 -8.76
CA ALA A 159 -2.60 17.74 -9.77
C ALA A 159 -2.76 16.54 -10.73
N VAL A 160 -1.64 15.97 -11.20
CA VAL A 160 -1.64 14.78 -12.06
C VAL A 160 -2.25 13.58 -11.34
N CYS A 161 -1.88 13.33 -10.07
CA CYS A 161 -2.45 12.23 -9.29
C CYS A 161 -3.96 12.41 -9.03
N CYS A 162 -4.42 13.63 -8.75
CA CYS A 162 -5.84 13.92 -8.54
C CYS A 162 -6.65 13.72 -9.82
N VAL A 163 -6.18 14.26 -10.95
CA VAL A 163 -6.85 14.09 -12.25
C VAL A 163 -6.87 12.62 -12.67
N GLY A 164 -5.75 11.92 -12.52
CA GLY A 164 -5.65 10.49 -12.80
C GLY A 164 -6.59 9.65 -11.94
N GLY A 165 -6.72 9.97 -10.64
CA GLY A 165 -7.65 9.31 -9.73
C GLY A 165 -9.11 9.52 -10.12
N VAL A 166 -9.50 10.77 -10.44
CA VAL A 166 -10.87 11.07 -10.91
C VAL A 166 -11.19 10.37 -12.22
N TRP A 167 -10.23 10.32 -13.16
CA TRP A 167 -10.40 9.63 -14.43
C TRP A 167 -10.50 8.11 -14.28
N ALA A 168 -9.71 7.52 -13.37
CA ALA A 168 -9.79 6.09 -13.06
C ALA A 168 -11.15 5.72 -12.44
N VAL A 169 -11.68 6.55 -11.54
CA VAL A 169 -13.02 6.36 -10.96
C VAL A 169 -14.11 6.51 -12.02
N ALA A 170 -13.98 7.49 -12.92
CA ALA A 170 -14.96 7.73 -13.98
C ALA A 170 -15.06 6.57 -14.99
N GLN A 171 -14.01 5.76 -15.15
CA GLN A 171 -14.02 4.57 -16.00
C GLN A 171 -14.52 3.29 -15.29
N GLY A 172 -15.02 3.41 -14.06
CA GLY A 172 -15.64 2.30 -13.34
C GLY A 172 -14.63 1.39 -12.64
N GLY A 173 -13.71 1.99 -11.88
CA GLY A 173 -12.89 1.26 -10.91
C GLY A 173 -13.71 0.38 -9.97
#